data_AF-A0A7C3JIL6-F1
#
_entry.id   AF-A0A7C3JIL6-F1
#
_cell.length_a   1.000
_cell.length_b   1.000
_cell.length_c   1.000
_cell.angle_alpha   90.00
_cell.angle_beta   90.00
_cell.angle_gamma   90.00
#
_symmetry.space_group_name_H-M   'P 1'
#
loop_
_entity.id
_entity.type
_entity.pdbx_description
1 polymer ?
#
loop_
_entity_poly.entity_id
_entity_poly.type
_entity_poly.pdbx_seq_one_letter_code
_entity_poly.pdbx_strand_id
1 'polypeptide(L)' 'MRDTSEKAPTHVTPANIHIGIDTNDLRKLCTILEQEGVPFIRPFKQRSGGMGFSAWIRDPDGHELELAERHPQR' A
#
# COMPACT_ATOMS: atom_id res chain seq x y z
N MET A 1 -25.32 -17.87 15.53
CA MET A 1 -24.96 -16.92 14.45
C MET A 1 -25.93 -17.15 13.30
N ARG A 2 -26.56 -16.10 12.75
CA ARG A 2 -27.34 -16.21 11.51
C ARG A 2 -26.40 -15.95 10.35
N ASP A 3 -26.33 -16.87 9.40
CA ASP A 3 -25.60 -16.66 8.16
C ASP A 3 -26.34 -15.60 7.33
N THR A 4 -25.64 -14.52 6.96
CA THR A 4 -26.20 -13.43 6.15
C THR A 4 -25.57 -13.38 4.76
N SER A 5 -24.83 -14.43 4.36
CA SER A 5 -24.09 -14.46 3.10
C SER A 5 -25.03 -14.37 1.90
N GLU A 6 -26.22 -14.98 2.00
CA GLU A 6 -27.25 -14.97 0.94
C GLU A 6 -27.76 -13.56 0.57
N LYS A 7 -27.64 -12.58 1.48
CA LYS A 7 -28.05 -11.19 1.23
C LYS A 7 -26.88 -10.25 0.92
N ALA A 8 -25.66 -10.76 0.83
CA ALA A 8 -24.51 -9.94 0.48
C ALA A 8 -24.66 -9.43 -0.95
N PRO A 9 -24.37 -8.14 -1.22
CA PRO A 9 -24.39 -7.63 -2.58
C PRO A 9 -23.34 -8.38 -3.43
N THR A 10 -23.70 -8.68 -4.68
CA THR A 10 -22.82 -9.34 -5.66
C THR A 10 -21.56 -8.53 -5.98
N HIS A 11 -21.60 -7.22 -5.73
CA HIS A 11 -20.46 -6.33 -5.84
C HIS A 11 -20.43 -5.38 -4.64
N VAL A 12 -19.30 -5.35 -3.94
CA VAL A 12 -19.06 -4.43 -2.84
C VAL A 12 -18.09 -3.37 -3.35
N THR A 13 -18.45 -2.10 -3.24
CA THR A 13 -17.49 -1.02 -3.52
C THR A 13 -16.37 -1.13 -2.48
N PRO A 14 -15.10 -1.29 -2.88
CA PRO A 14 -14.00 -1.40 -1.92
C PRO A 14 -13.96 -0.16 -1.03
N ALA A 15 -13.94 -0.34 0.28
CA ALA A 15 -13.99 0.74 1.27
C ALA A 15 -12.64 1.49 1.42
N ASN A 16 -11.93 1.77 0.31
CA ASN A 16 -10.58 2.34 0.29
C ASN A 16 -9.59 1.60 1.23
N ILE A 17 -9.75 0.27 1.32
CA ILE A 17 -8.90 -0.60 2.14
C ILE A 17 -7.62 -0.88 1.37
N HIS A 18 -6.47 -0.77 2.03
CA HIS A 18 -5.16 -1.10 1.50
C HIS A 18 -4.34 -1.83 2.57
N ILE A 19 -3.29 -2.51 2.14
CA ILE A 19 -2.32 -3.13 3.04
C ILE A 19 -1.13 -2.18 3.19
N GLY A 20 -0.76 -1.86 4.43
CA GLY A 20 0.44 -1.08 4.74
C GLY A 20 1.61 -2.00 5.11
N ILE A 21 2.76 -1.82 4.46
CA ILE A 21 4.00 -2.55 4.73
C ILE A 21 5.07 -1.55 5.19
N ASP A 22 5.58 -1.74 6.40
CA ASP A 22 6.75 -1.01 6.89
C ASP A 22 8.04 -1.66 6.44
N THR A 23 8.99 -0.84 6.01
CA THR A 23 10.34 -1.23 5.66
C THR A 23 11.36 -0.27 6.29
N ASN A 24 12.56 -0.79 6.53
CA ASN A 24 13.67 -0.01 7.06
C ASN A 24 14.40 0.82 5.99
N ASP A 25 14.26 0.45 4.71
CA ASP A 25 14.87 1.16 3.58
C ASP A 25 13.89 1.12 2.40
N LEU A 26 13.01 2.12 2.35
CA LEU A 26 11.99 2.21 1.31
C LEU A 26 12.61 2.56 -0.04
N ARG A 27 13.70 3.34 -0.06
CA ARG A 27 14.37 3.71 -1.31
C ARG A 27 14.89 2.47 -2.02
N LYS A 28 15.61 1.60 -1.30
CA LYS A 28 16.13 0.35 -1.87
C LYS A 28 15.02 -0.56 -2.36
N LEU A 29 13.94 -0.69 -1.59
CA LEU A 29 12.78 -1.48 -2.00
C LEU A 29 12.16 -0.93 -3.30
N CYS A 30 11.96 0.38 -3.40
CA CYS A 30 11.42 0.98 -4.63
C CYS A 30 12.31 0.73 -5.85
N THR A 31 13.63 0.85 -5.72
CA THR A 31 14.57 0.56 -6.82
C THR A 31 14.44 -0.89 -7.32
N ILE A 32 14.31 -1.86 -6.41
CA ILE A 32 14.12 -3.26 -6.79
C ILE A 32 12.78 -3.43 -7.51
N LEU A 33 11.69 -2.88 -6.98
CA LEU A 33 10.37 -2.99 -7.59
C LEU A 33 10.30 -2.34 -8.98
N GLU A 34 10.98 -1.22 -9.19
CA GLU A 34 11.12 -0.59 -10.51
C GLU A 34 11.88 -1.49 -11.50
N GLN A 35 12.96 -2.15 -11.06
CA GLN A 35 13.74 -3.09 -11.87
C GLN A 35 12.92 -4.33 -12.26
N GLU A 36 12.04 -4.79 -11.37
CA GLU A 36 11.11 -5.90 -11.62
C GLU A 36 9.87 -5.46 -12.44
N GLY A 37 9.77 -4.19 -12.84
CA GLY A 37 8.67 -3.67 -13.66
C GLY A 37 7.35 -3.51 -12.92
N VAL A 38 7.37 -3.40 -11.59
CA VAL A 38 6.15 -3.23 -10.77
C VAL A 38 5.58 -1.81 -10.96
N PRO A 39 4.27 -1.66 -11.21
CA PRO A 39 3.66 -0.36 -11.45
C PRO A 39 3.46 0.43 -10.15
N PHE A 40 3.95 1.67 -10.14
CA PHE A 40 3.73 2.61 -9.04
C PHE A 40 2.50 3.48 -9.29
N ILE A 41 1.56 3.45 -8.34
CA ILE A 41 0.38 4.32 -8.29
C ILE A 41 0.80 5.70 -7.77
N ARG A 42 1.68 5.72 -6.76
CA ARG A 42 2.29 6.95 -6.23
C ARG A 42 3.79 6.71 -6.05
N PRO A 43 4.66 7.56 -6.62
CA PRO A 43 6.10 7.39 -6.52
C PRO A 43 6.59 7.62 -5.09
N PHE A 44 7.82 7.17 -4.83
CA PHE A 44 8.52 7.44 -3.58
C PHE A 44 8.50 8.93 -3.22
N LYS A 45 7.95 9.26 -2.05
CA LYS A 45 7.84 10.64 -1.57
C LYS A 45 8.00 10.71 -0.06
N GLN A 46 8.60 11.79 0.43
CA GLN A 46 8.60 12.12 1.85
C GLN A 46 7.19 12.53 2.31
N ARG A 47 6.74 11.97 3.44
CA ARG A 47 5.47 12.30 4.07
C ARG A 47 5.52 13.70 4.68
N SER A 48 4.39 14.40 4.70
CA SER A 48 4.26 15.70 5.35
C SER A 48 4.70 15.63 6.82
N GLY A 49 5.35 16.69 7.31
CA GLY A 49 5.80 16.77 8.70
C GLY A 49 7.02 15.91 9.04
N GLY A 50 7.76 15.41 8.03
CA GLY A 50 8.99 14.65 8.26
C GLY A 50 8.76 13.25 8.84
N MET A 51 7.54 12.72 8.76
CA MET A 51 7.14 11.41 9.30
C MET A 51 7.67 10.19 8.51
N GLY A 52 8.79 10.35 7.79
CA GLY A 52 9.38 9.33 6.94
C GLY A 52 8.91 9.36 5.49
N PHE A 53 8.96 8.22 4.81
CA PHE A 53 8.72 8.09 3.37
C PHE A 53 7.55 7.17 3.07
N SER A 54 6.93 7.35 1.91
CA SER A 54 5.85 6.49 1.40
C SER A 54 5.91 6.33 -0.11
N ALA A 55 5.51 5.16 -0.60
CA ALA A 55 5.24 4.87 -2.00
C ALA A 55 4.00 3.96 -2.11
N TRP A 56 3.34 3.94 -3.26
CA TRP A 56 2.17 3.08 -3.48
C TRP A 56 2.32 2.28 -4.75
N ILE A 57 2.05 0.98 -4.66
CA ILE A 57 2.09 0.04 -5.78
C ILE A 57 0.74 -0.66 -5.94
N ARG A 58 0.53 -1.25 -7.13
CA ARG A 58 -0.57 -2.18 -7.38
C ARG A 58 0.00 -3.57 -7.57
N ASP A 59 -0.59 -4.55 -6.91
CA ASP A 59 -0.29 -5.95 -7.21
C ASP A 59 -0.99 -6.41 -8.51
N PRO A 60 -0.67 -7.61 -9.04
CA PRO A 60 -1.29 -8.14 -10.25
C PRO A 60 -2.82 -8.30 -10.16
N ASP A 61 -3.36 -8.52 -8.95
CA ASP A 61 -4.79 -8.68 -8.68
C ASP A 61 -5.52 -7.34 -8.57
N GLY A 62 -4.78 -6.24 -8.57
CA GLY A 62 -5.31 -4.88 -8.57
C GLY A 62 -5.50 -4.30 -7.18
N HIS A 63 -4.95 -4.90 -6.13
CA HIS A 63 -4.96 -4.37 -4.77
C HIS A 63 -3.92 -3.25 -4.59
N GLU A 64 -4.25 -2.27 -3.74
CA GLU A 64 -3.35 -1.17 -3.43
C GLU A 64 -2.53 -1.49 -2.17
N LEU A 65 -1.23 -1.28 -2.26
CA LEU A 65 -0.31 -1.43 -1.14
C LEU A 65 0.40 -0.10 -0.86
N GLU A 66 0.39 0.31 0.41
CA GLU A 66 1.22 1.42 0.91
C GLU A 66 2.54 0.85 1.42
N LEU A 67 3.64 1.26 0.82
CA LEU A 67 4.99 1.00 1.30
C LEU A 67 5.44 2.21 2.11
N ALA A 68 5.82 2.02 3.37
CA ALA A 68 6.21 3.10 4.25
C ALA A 68 7.56 2.82 4.92
N GLU A 69 8.34 3.88 5.12
CA GLU A 69 9.47 3.88 6.04
C GLU A 69 9.15 4.90 7.12
N ARG A 70 8.94 4.41 8.34
CA ARG A 70 8.57 5.24 9.49
C ARG A 70 9.82 5.51 10.30
N HIS A 71 10.23 6.77 10.39
CA HIS A 71 11.21 7.16 11.38
C HIS A 71 10.49 7.37 12.71
N PRO A 72 10.82 6.63 13.78
CA PRO A 72 10.31 6.96 15.10
C PRO A 72 10.72 8.39 15.43
N GLN A 73 9.76 9.22 15.86
CA GLN A 73 10.08 10.51 16.47
C GLN A 73 10.93 10.20 17.70
N ARG A 74 12.22 10.53 17.65
CA ARG A 74 13.13 10.47 18.79
C ARG A 74 12.94 11.68 19.68
#